data_AF-A0A3M2W5S2-F1
#
_entry.id   AF-A0A3M2W5S2-F1
#
_cell.length_a   1.000
_cell.length_b   1.000
_cell.length_c   1.000
_cell.angle_alpha   90.00
_cell.angle_beta   90.00
_cell.angle_gamma   90.00
#
_symmetry.space_group_name_H-M   'P 1'
#
loop_
_entity.id
_entity.type
_entity.pdbx_description
1 polymer ?
#
loop_
_entity_poly.entity_id
_entity_poly.type
_entity_poly.pdbx_seq_one_letter_code
_entity_poly.pdbx_strand_id
1 'polypeptide(L)'
;MQMAVSACDQNTTTAALEWRCSGIGESRQLKYLLNDLVEDEAIILHFVIGYEHPFHDGNGRVARSLFYWYLFKCGFGGFRYLAISRLLKIAPVKYGKSYLYTETDDIDLTYFIDYQCQVIARTIQEFTRNHEAAVAEIDCFNALLYESGLYAKLSDKQRILFNAANSSGITSFTVTDVKNKLGCAYNTAATVLNGLVDLQLFHKVKTGREWVYSMIDTTLTVKSRP
;
A
#
# COMPACT_ATOMS: atom_id res chain seq x y z
N MET A 1 -42.67 -3.86 -3.65
CA MET A 1 -41.97 -4.11 -4.92
C MET A 1 -40.52 -3.60 -4.85
N GLN A 2 -40.28 -2.39 -4.35
CA GLN A 2 -38.95 -1.77 -4.17
C GLN A 2 -37.95 -2.57 -3.30
N MET A 3 -38.40 -3.20 -2.21
CA MET A 3 -37.54 -4.08 -1.38
C MET A 3 -37.08 -5.37 -2.07
N ALA A 4 -37.87 -5.89 -3.02
CA ALA A 4 -37.51 -7.12 -3.73
C ALA A 4 -36.48 -6.84 -4.85
N VAL A 5 -36.53 -5.64 -5.44
CA VAL A 5 -35.54 -5.14 -6.42
C VAL A 5 -34.19 -4.90 -5.71
N SER A 6 -34.20 -4.16 -4.60
CA SER A 6 -32.99 -3.93 -3.79
C SER A 6 -32.30 -5.23 -3.33
N ALA A 7 -33.06 -6.25 -2.90
CA ALA A 7 -32.48 -7.54 -2.51
C ALA A 7 -31.90 -8.32 -3.71
N CYS A 8 -32.52 -8.19 -4.90
CA CYS A 8 -32.03 -8.81 -6.14
C CYS A 8 -30.74 -8.15 -6.63
N ASP A 9 -30.65 -6.83 -6.55
CA ASP A 9 -29.47 -6.05 -6.96
C ASP A 9 -28.32 -6.25 -5.98
N GLN A 10 -28.60 -6.34 -4.67
CA GLN A 10 -27.63 -6.76 -3.66
C GLN A 10 -27.08 -8.14 -3.97
N ASN A 11 -27.94 -9.14 -4.18
CA ASN A 11 -27.49 -10.49 -4.49
C ASN A 11 -26.67 -10.57 -5.81
N THR A 12 -27.00 -9.73 -6.79
CA THR A 12 -26.29 -9.65 -8.07
C THR A 12 -24.91 -9.01 -7.89
N THR A 13 -24.82 -7.94 -7.09
CA THR A 13 -23.58 -7.23 -6.78
C THR A 13 -22.64 -8.10 -5.94
N THR A 14 -23.18 -8.77 -4.91
CA THR A 14 -22.45 -9.75 -4.09
C THR A 14 -21.95 -10.92 -4.93
N ALA A 15 -22.76 -11.50 -5.82
CA ALA A 15 -22.33 -12.59 -6.69
C ALA A 15 -21.23 -12.16 -7.68
N ALA A 16 -21.32 -10.95 -8.25
CA ALA A 16 -20.28 -10.40 -9.13
C ALA A 16 -18.96 -10.11 -8.39
N LEU A 17 -19.03 -9.76 -7.10
CA LEU A 17 -17.88 -9.57 -6.23
C LEU A 17 -17.23 -10.89 -5.83
N GLU A 18 -18.04 -11.87 -5.38
CA GLU A 18 -17.59 -13.21 -5.05
C GLU A 18 -16.91 -13.89 -6.24
N TRP A 19 -17.47 -13.75 -7.45
CA TRP A 19 -16.84 -14.27 -8.67
C TRP A 19 -15.49 -13.61 -8.96
N ARG A 20 -15.38 -12.27 -8.83
CA ARG A 20 -14.11 -11.55 -9.05
C ARG A 20 -13.05 -11.86 -7.98
N CYS A 21 -13.47 -12.13 -6.75
CA CYS A 21 -12.58 -12.51 -5.66
C CYS A 21 -12.14 -13.98 -5.70
N SER A 22 -12.84 -14.85 -6.41
CA SER A 22 -12.47 -16.27 -6.55
C SER A 22 -11.09 -16.49 -7.20
N GLY A 23 -10.60 -15.53 -7.99
CA GLY A 23 -9.27 -15.56 -8.61
C GLY A 23 -8.14 -15.00 -7.75
N ILE A 24 -8.44 -14.46 -6.57
CA ILE A 24 -7.46 -13.91 -5.62
C ILE A 24 -7.35 -14.92 -4.48
N GLY A 25 -6.19 -15.56 -4.32
CA GLY A 25 -5.96 -16.71 -3.42
C GLY A 25 -6.23 -16.48 -1.91
N GLU A 26 -6.74 -15.32 -1.52
CA GLU A 26 -7.14 -14.94 -0.15
C GLU A 26 -8.66 -14.75 -0.03
N SER A 27 -9.42 -15.63 -0.70
CA SER A 27 -10.88 -15.56 -0.83
C SER A 27 -11.64 -15.50 0.51
N ARG A 28 -11.05 -15.94 1.63
CA ARG A 28 -11.69 -15.91 2.96
C ARG A 28 -11.65 -14.53 3.62
N GLN A 29 -10.51 -13.83 3.63
CA GLN A 29 -10.42 -12.49 4.22
C GLN A 29 -11.10 -11.43 3.34
N LEU A 30 -11.04 -11.59 2.01
CA LEU A 30 -11.76 -10.74 1.07
C LEU A 30 -13.27 -10.96 1.12
N LYS A 31 -13.74 -12.20 1.37
CA LYS A 31 -15.16 -12.46 1.65
C LYS A 31 -15.67 -11.69 2.85
N TYR A 32 -14.93 -11.68 3.97
CA TYR A 32 -15.33 -10.93 5.15
C TYR A 32 -15.25 -9.41 4.95
N LEU A 33 -14.38 -8.95 4.04
CA LEU A 33 -14.31 -7.55 3.62
C LEU A 33 -15.60 -7.15 2.87
N LEU A 34 -15.96 -7.93 1.84
CA LEU A 34 -17.00 -7.59 0.87
C LEU A 34 -18.42 -8.07 1.25
N ASN A 35 -18.56 -9.02 2.17
CA ASN A 35 -19.87 -9.63 2.49
C ASN A 35 -20.65 -8.92 3.61
N ASP A 36 -20.04 -7.99 4.35
CA ASP A 36 -20.78 -7.18 5.32
C ASP A 36 -21.31 -5.91 4.65
N LEU A 37 -22.60 -5.61 4.90
CA LEU A 37 -23.34 -4.39 4.54
C LEU A 37 -22.57 -3.07 4.77
N VAL A 38 -21.49 -3.14 5.55
CA VAL A 38 -20.58 -2.06 5.88
C VAL A 38 -19.89 -1.44 4.66
N GLU A 39 -19.49 -2.22 3.66
CA GLU A 39 -18.86 -1.63 2.46
C GLU A 39 -19.87 -0.83 1.64
N ASP A 40 -21.06 -1.39 1.44
CA ASP A 40 -22.16 -0.71 0.77
C ASP A 40 -22.55 0.57 1.53
N GLU A 41 -22.65 0.52 2.85
CA GLU A 41 -22.90 1.69 3.69
C GLU A 41 -21.80 2.77 3.57
N ALA A 42 -20.53 2.37 3.50
CA ALA A 42 -19.42 3.30 3.30
C ALA A 42 -19.49 3.98 1.93
N ILE A 43 -19.80 3.19 0.89
CA ILE A 43 -19.89 3.64 -0.50
C ILE A 43 -21.10 4.55 -0.69
N ILE A 44 -22.24 4.20 -0.10
CA ILE A 44 -23.45 5.03 -0.11
C ILE A 44 -23.19 6.34 0.62
N LEU A 45 -22.51 6.33 1.77
CA LEU A 45 -22.11 7.55 2.47
C LEU A 45 -21.23 8.45 1.59
N HIS A 46 -20.30 7.87 0.83
CA HIS A 46 -19.50 8.61 -0.15
C HIS A 46 -20.41 9.23 -1.22
N PHE A 47 -21.32 8.43 -1.80
CA PHE A 47 -22.25 8.89 -2.83
C PHE A 47 -23.09 10.07 -2.35
N VAL A 48 -23.74 9.96 -1.19
CA VAL A 48 -24.65 10.98 -0.65
C VAL A 48 -23.94 12.34 -0.51
N ILE A 49 -22.73 12.36 0.04
CA ILE A 49 -21.95 13.60 0.17
C ILE A 49 -21.54 14.16 -1.19
N GLY A 50 -21.22 13.26 -2.13
CA GLY A 50 -20.89 13.61 -3.50
C GLY A 50 -22.10 13.99 -4.36
N TYR A 51 -23.33 13.66 -3.95
CA TYR A 51 -24.57 13.98 -4.65
C TYR A 51 -25.13 15.29 -4.12
N GLU A 52 -25.41 15.37 -2.82
CA GLU A 52 -26.01 16.53 -2.15
C GLU A 52 -25.13 17.79 -2.21
N HIS A 53 -23.79 17.63 -2.29
CA HIS A 53 -22.84 18.73 -2.28
C HIS A 53 -23.08 19.76 -1.15
N PRO A 54 -23.10 19.35 0.14
CA PRO A 54 -23.50 20.22 1.25
C PRO A 54 -22.52 21.39 1.53
N PHE A 55 -21.29 21.33 1.02
CA PHE A 55 -20.27 22.36 1.23
C PHE A 55 -19.95 23.13 -0.06
N HIS A 56 -19.49 24.38 0.08
CA HIS A 56 -19.10 25.22 -1.05
C HIS A 56 -17.87 24.70 -1.84
N ASP A 57 -16.92 24.06 -1.16
CA ASP A 57 -15.79 23.35 -1.78
C ASP A 57 -15.40 22.14 -0.93
N GLY A 58 -14.73 21.16 -1.54
CA GLY A 58 -14.11 20.05 -0.84
C GLY A 58 -15.03 18.85 -0.59
N ASN A 59 -16.24 18.82 -1.14
CA ASN A 59 -17.16 17.68 -1.01
C ASN A 59 -16.48 16.34 -1.34
N GLY A 60 -15.74 16.26 -2.44
CA GLY A 60 -15.00 15.05 -2.79
C GLY A 60 -13.82 14.69 -1.87
N ARG A 61 -13.27 15.64 -1.09
CA ARG A 61 -12.31 15.34 -0.02
C ARG A 61 -13.05 14.80 1.21
N VAL A 62 -14.17 15.41 1.59
CA VAL A 62 -15.00 15.00 2.73
C VAL A 62 -15.61 13.62 2.51
N ALA A 63 -16.20 13.36 1.33
CA ALA A 63 -16.76 12.06 0.96
C ALA A 63 -15.74 10.92 1.13
N ARG A 64 -14.53 11.11 0.58
CA ARG A 64 -13.44 10.14 0.72
C ARG A 64 -13.00 9.96 2.17
N SER A 65 -12.84 11.05 2.91
CA SER A 65 -12.46 10.97 4.33
C SER A 65 -13.50 10.21 5.16
N LEU A 66 -14.79 10.46 4.91
CA LEU A 66 -15.89 9.78 5.59
C LEU A 66 -15.96 8.30 5.24
N PHE A 67 -15.74 7.95 3.96
CA PHE A 67 -15.59 6.57 3.51
C PHE A 67 -14.50 5.82 4.32
N TYR A 68 -13.27 6.36 4.38
CA TYR A 68 -12.21 5.72 5.16
C TYR A 68 -12.51 5.67 6.66
N TRP A 69 -13.06 6.76 7.21
CA TRP A 69 -13.45 6.80 8.61
C TRP A 69 -14.45 5.69 8.96
N TYR A 70 -15.47 5.49 8.11
CA TYR A 70 -16.48 4.47 8.32
C TYR A 70 -15.87 3.07 8.27
N LEU A 71 -15.04 2.79 7.26
CA LEU A 71 -14.29 1.54 7.16
C LEU A 71 -13.44 1.28 8.42
N PHE A 72 -12.72 2.29 8.91
CA PHE A 72 -11.91 2.15 10.13
C PHE A 72 -12.77 1.93 11.37
N LYS A 73 -13.92 2.61 11.47
CA LYS A 73 -14.87 2.43 12.58
C LYS A 73 -15.40 1.00 12.65
N CYS A 74 -15.59 0.36 11.50
CA CYS A 74 -16.08 -1.02 11.40
C CYS A 74 -14.97 -2.08 11.45
N GLY A 75 -13.73 -1.70 11.78
CA GLY A 75 -12.63 -2.66 11.97
C GLY A 75 -11.80 -2.96 10.72
N PHE A 76 -12.08 -2.33 9.58
CA PHE A 76 -11.33 -2.49 8.34
C PHE A 76 -10.01 -1.70 8.33
N GLY A 77 -9.15 -1.96 9.32
CA GLY A 77 -7.88 -1.27 9.51
C GLY A 77 -6.86 -1.48 8.38
N GLY A 78 -6.98 -2.57 7.61
CA GLY A 78 -6.10 -2.86 6.46
C GLY A 78 -6.16 -1.81 5.36
N PHE A 79 -7.30 -1.10 5.23
CA PHE A 79 -7.46 -0.02 4.26
C PHE A 79 -6.52 1.18 4.51
N ARG A 80 -5.87 1.28 5.67
CA ARG A 80 -4.81 2.28 5.92
C ARG A 80 -3.62 2.15 4.97
N TYR A 81 -3.39 0.95 4.45
CA TYR A 81 -2.29 0.65 3.54
C TYR A 81 -2.71 0.68 2.06
N LEU A 82 -4.01 0.79 1.79
CA LEU A 82 -4.55 0.83 0.44
C LEU A 82 -4.69 2.27 -0.05
N ALA A 83 -4.08 2.59 -1.20
CA ALA A 83 -4.10 3.93 -1.78
C ALA A 83 -5.35 4.20 -2.66
N ILE A 84 -6.56 3.89 -2.19
CA ILE A 84 -7.80 3.96 -3.01
C ILE A 84 -8.06 5.39 -3.52
N SER A 85 -7.71 6.39 -2.70
CA SER A 85 -7.80 7.82 -3.07
C SER A 85 -6.98 8.19 -4.30
N ARG A 86 -5.89 7.47 -4.58
CA ARG A 86 -5.07 7.66 -5.78
C ARG A 86 -5.78 7.11 -7.00
N LEU A 87 -6.37 5.92 -6.90
CA LEU A 87 -7.04 5.23 -7.99
C LEU A 87 -8.35 5.90 -8.43
N LEU A 88 -9.11 6.49 -7.51
CA LEU A 88 -10.29 7.30 -7.86
C LEU A 88 -9.95 8.51 -8.74
N LYS A 89 -8.72 9.03 -8.65
CA LYS A 89 -8.25 10.14 -9.50
C LYS A 89 -7.74 9.70 -10.88
N ILE A 90 -7.48 8.40 -11.08
CA ILE A 90 -6.90 7.88 -12.34
C ILE A 90 -7.96 7.79 -13.44
N ALA A 91 -9.25 7.63 -13.11
CA ALA A 91 -10.33 7.50 -14.08
C ALA A 91 -11.52 8.44 -13.79
N PRO A 92 -11.32 9.77 -13.86
CA PRO A 92 -12.33 10.76 -13.48
C PRO A 92 -13.62 10.64 -14.31
N VAL A 93 -13.50 10.25 -15.58
CA VAL A 93 -14.66 10.06 -16.48
C VAL A 93 -15.54 8.90 -16.02
N LYS A 94 -14.96 7.77 -15.61
CA LYS A 94 -15.76 6.61 -15.17
C LYS A 94 -16.43 6.88 -13.81
N TYR A 95 -15.71 7.58 -12.92
CA TYR A 95 -16.27 8.05 -11.65
C TYR A 95 -17.44 9.03 -11.87
N GLY A 96 -17.30 10.02 -12.76
CA GLY A 96 -18.41 10.92 -13.08
C GLY A 96 -19.59 10.21 -13.74
N LYS A 97 -19.33 9.24 -14.62
CA LYS A 97 -20.39 8.42 -15.24
C LYS A 97 -21.16 7.58 -14.22
N SER A 98 -20.52 7.07 -13.17
CA SER A 98 -21.23 6.27 -12.17
C SER A 98 -22.22 7.11 -11.35
N TYR A 99 -21.92 8.41 -11.10
CA TYR A 99 -22.92 9.35 -10.58
C TYR A 99 -24.03 9.59 -11.59
N LEU A 100 -23.68 9.96 -12.83
CA LEU A 100 -24.66 10.28 -13.85
C LEU A 100 -25.65 9.14 -14.09
N TYR A 101 -25.18 7.90 -14.18
CA TYR A 101 -26.04 6.74 -14.38
C TYR A 101 -26.98 6.50 -13.20
N THR A 102 -26.47 6.64 -11.97
CA THR A 102 -27.30 6.59 -10.75
C THR A 102 -28.40 7.66 -10.80
N GLU A 103 -28.05 8.90 -11.18
CA GLU A 103 -29.02 10.01 -11.24
C GLU A 103 -30.08 9.83 -12.33
N THR A 104 -29.69 9.29 -13.49
CA THR A 104 -30.61 9.12 -14.62
C THR A 104 -31.51 7.90 -14.53
N ASP A 105 -31.19 6.96 -13.63
CA ASP A 105 -31.88 5.67 -13.48
C ASP A 105 -32.53 5.56 -12.08
N ASP A 106 -33.38 6.54 -11.74
CA ASP A 106 -34.18 6.59 -10.49
C ASP A 106 -33.39 6.35 -9.19
N ILE A 107 -32.15 6.86 -9.13
CA ILE A 107 -31.24 6.68 -7.99
C ILE A 107 -30.85 5.21 -7.78
N ASP A 108 -30.73 4.43 -8.86
CA ASP A 108 -30.12 3.11 -8.81
C ASP A 108 -28.62 3.21 -8.50
N LEU A 109 -28.28 2.98 -7.23
CA LEU A 109 -26.93 3.04 -6.71
C LEU A 109 -26.03 1.91 -7.22
N THR A 110 -26.58 0.89 -7.90
CA THR A 110 -25.83 -0.27 -8.38
C THR A 110 -24.65 0.14 -9.27
N TYR A 111 -24.84 1.15 -10.13
CA TYR A 111 -23.76 1.67 -10.98
C TYR A 111 -22.61 2.28 -10.17
N PHE A 112 -22.94 3.01 -9.10
CA PHE A 112 -21.94 3.62 -8.24
C PHE A 112 -21.23 2.58 -7.38
N ILE A 113 -21.98 1.67 -6.77
CA ILE A 113 -21.45 0.59 -5.93
C ILE A 113 -20.53 -0.32 -6.75
N ASP A 114 -20.98 -0.83 -7.90
CA ASP A 114 -20.16 -1.69 -8.75
C ASP A 114 -18.86 -0.98 -9.18
N TYR A 115 -18.93 0.30 -9.55
CA TYR A 115 -17.73 1.07 -9.89
C TYR A 115 -16.75 1.17 -8.71
N GLN A 116 -17.24 1.51 -7.51
CA GLN A 116 -16.38 1.63 -6.32
C GLN A 116 -15.77 0.28 -5.95
N CYS A 117 -16.55 -0.79 -5.96
CA CYS A 117 -16.08 -2.15 -5.70
C CYS A 117 -15.01 -2.58 -6.71
N GLN A 118 -15.15 -2.25 -8.00
CA GLN A 118 -14.11 -2.49 -8.98
C GLN A 118 -12.82 -1.73 -8.70
N VAL A 119 -12.91 -0.48 -8.23
CA VAL A 119 -11.74 0.32 -7.84
C VAL A 119 -11.04 -0.30 -6.63
N ILE A 120 -11.81 -0.70 -5.61
CA ILE A 120 -11.29 -1.37 -4.41
C ILE A 120 -10.58 -2.67 -4.80
N ALA A 121 -11.24 -3.54 -5.58
CA ALA A 121 -10.67 -4.81 -6.02
C ALA A 121 -9.35 -4.63 -6.79
N ARG A 122 -9.29 -3.65 -7.72
CA ARG A 122 -8.04 -3.34 -8.44
C ARG A 122 -6.94 -2.83 -7.51
N THR A 123 -7.30 -2.01 -6.52
CA THR A 123 -6.36 -1.49 -5.52
C THR A 123 -5.73 -2.63 -4.72
N ILE A 124 -6.56 -3.58 -4.28
CA ILE A 124 -6.10 -4.75 -3.53
C ILE A 124 -5.18 -5.60 -4.40
N GLN A 125 -5.58 -5.89 -5.64
CA GLN A 125 -4.73 -6.66 -6.57
C GLN A 125 -3.39 -5.98 -6.84
N GLU A 126 -3.37 -4.65 -7.02
CA GLU A 126 -2.12 -3.90 -7.20
C GLU A 126 -1.25 -3.93 -5.94
N PHE A 127 -1.87 -3.78 -4.77
CA PHE A 127 -1.18 -3.90 -3.48
C PHE A 127 -0.55 -5.29 -3.30
N THR A 128 -1.32 -6.36 -3.52
CA THR A 128 -0.82 -7.75 -3.42
C THR A 128 0.33 -7.98 -4.38
N ARG A 129 0.21 -7.59 -5.66
CA ARG A 129 1.31 -7.75 -6.63
C ARG A 129 2.57 -6.99 -6.22
N ASN A 130 2.42 -5.76 -5.76
CA ASN A 130 3.57 -4.96 -5.31
C ASN A 130 4.22 -5.56 -4.06
N HIS A 131 3.41 -6.11 -3.14
CA HIS A 131 3.91 -6.80 -1.96
C HIS A 131 4.66 -8.08 -2.32
N GLU A 132 4.10 -8.94 -3.17
CA GLU A 132 4.73 -10.16 -3.65
C GLU A 132 6.05 -9.88 -4.38
N ALA A 133 6.07 -8.84 -5.24
CA ALA A 133 7.28 -8.42 -5.92
C ALA A 133 8.36 -7.95 -4.94
N ALA A 134 7.99 -7.17 -3.92
CA ALA A 134 8.93 -6.72 -2.88
C ALA A 134 9.48 -7.89 -2.05
N VAL A 135 8.64 -8.88 -1.71
CA VAL A 135 9.08 -10.11 -1.01
C VAL A 135 10.06 -10.89 -1.88
N ALA A 136 9.73 -11.10 -3.16
CA ALA A 136 10.60 -11.81 -4.09
C ALA A 136 11.97 -11.10 -4.27
N GLU A 137 11.97 -9.77 -4.30
CA GLU A 137 13.21 -8.97 -4.34
C GLU A 137 14.06 -9.20 -3.09
N ILE A 138 13.44 -9.19 -1.90
CA ILE A 138 14.12 -9.47 -0.63
C ILE A 138 14.72 -10.87 -0.60
N ASP A 139 13.98 -11.87 -1.07
CA ASP A 139 14.44 -13.27 -1.09
C ASP A 139 15.59 -13.47 -2.08
N CYS A 140 15.49 -12.85 -3.27
CA CYS A 140 16.58 -12.84 -4.25
C CYS A 140 17.85 -12.20 -3.69
N PHE A 141 17.72 -11.06 -2.99
CA PHE A 141 18.83 -10.40 -2.34
C PHE A 141 19.45 -11.27 -1.23
N ASN A 142 18.63 -11.93 -0.42
CA ASN A 142 19.10 -12.84 0.62
C ASN A 142 19.86 -14.04 0.03
N ALA A 143 19.41 -14.60 -1.09
CA ALA A 143 20.12 -15.65 -1.81
C ALA A 143 21.49 -15.17 -2.31
N LEU A 144 21.58 -13.96 -2.88
CA LEU A 144 22.85 -13.35 -3.29
C LEU A 144 23.80 -13.11 -2.11
N LEU A 145 23.28 -12.67 -0.96
CA LEU A 145 24.07 -12.57 0.27
C LEU A 145 24.59 -13.93 0.74
N TYR A 146 23.81 -14.99 0.55
CA TYR A 146 24.21 -16.35 0.92
C TYR A 146 25.35 -16.84 0.02
N GLU A 147 25.22 -16.71 -1.30
CA GLU A 147 26.24 -17.10 -2.28
C GLU A 147 27.56 -16.33 -2.11
N SER A 148 27.50 -15.04 -1.76
CA SER A 148 28.69 -14.22 -1.48
C SER A 148 29.35 -14.51 -0.12
N GLY A 149 28.73 -15.35 0.72
CA GLY A 149 29.21 -15.64 2.09
C GLY A 149 29.07 -14.46 3.06
N LEU A 150 28.40 -13.38 2.65
CA LEU A 150 28.12 -12.21 3.49
C LEU A 150 26.96 -12.44 4.45
N TYR A 151 26.05 -13.37 4.11
CA TYR A 151 24.87 -13.66 4.93
C TYR A 151 25.23 -13.97 6.38
N ALA A 152 26.20 -14.88 6.61
CA ALA A 152 26.63 -15.26 7.95
C ALA A 152 27.39 -14.16 8.71
N LYS A 153 27.96 -13.17 7.99
CA LYS A 153 28.74 -12.08 8.59
C LYS A 153 27.86 -10.90 9.02
N LEU A 154 26.72 -10.73 8.38
CA LEU A 154 25.78 -9.64 8.65
C LEU A 154 24.74 -10.05 9.70
N SER A 155 24.49 -9.18 10.67
CA SER A 155 23.33 -9.30 11.55
C SER A 155 22.02 -9.01 10.80
N ASP A 156 20.89 -9.48 11.32
CA ASP A 156 19.58 -9.29 10.66
C ASP A 156 19.25 -7.82 10.40
N LYS A 157 19.57 -6.94 11.36
CA LYS A 157 19.39 -5.48 11.20
C LYS A 157 20.27 -4.89 10.11
N GLN A 158 21.49 -5.40 9.94
CA GLN A 158 22.40 -4.99 8.88
C GLN A 158 21.93 -5.50 7.51
N ARG A 159 21.40 -6.72 7.42
CA ARG A 159 20.80 -7.26 6.18
C ARG A 159 19.60 -6.43 5.74
N ILE A 160 18.70 -6.08 6.66
CA ILE A 160 17.54 -5.22 6.38
C ILE A 160 17.99 -3.86 5.86
N LEU A 161 18.98 -3.23 6.50
CA LEU A 161 19.48 -1.92 6.08
C LEU A 161 20.19 -2.00 4.73
N PHE A 162 20.97 -3.05 4.48
CA PHE A 162 21.70 -3.24 3.24
C PHE A 162 20.74 -3.47 2.06
N ASN A 163 19.73 -4.31 2.25
CA ASN A 163 18.67 -4.52 1.27
C ASN A 163 17.93 -3.21 0.98
N ALA A 164 17.54 -2.48 2.03
CA ALA A 164 16.87 -1.20 1.89
C ALA A 164 17.70 -0.17 1.09
N ALA A 165 19.02 -0.17 1.25
CA ALA A 165 19.91 0.70 0.50
C ALA A 165 20.05 0.28 -0.98
N ASN A 166 19.97 -1.03 -1.26
CA ASN A 166 20.05 -1.58 -2.62
C ASN A 166 18.76 -1.33 -3.42
N SER A 167 17.60 -1.57 -2.82
CA SER A 167 16.30 -1.48 -3.50
C SER A 167 15.77 -0.06 -3.65
N SER A 168 15.99 0.80 -2.64
CA SER A 168 15.24 2.07 -2.53
C SER A 168 15.86 3.24 -3.29
N GLY A 169 17.04 3.07 -3.91
CA GLY A 169 17.82 4.18 -4.49
C GLY A 169 18.23 5.25 -3.48
N ILE A 170 18.05 5.00 -2.18
CA ILE A 170 18.46 5.89 -1.09
C ILE A 170 19.97 5.71 -0.93
N THR A 171 20.72 6.68 -1.42
CA THR A 171 22.19 6.65 -1.48
C THR A 171 22.84 7.01 -0.16
N SER A 172 22.09 7.53 0.81
CA SER A 172 22.65 7.96 2.09
C SER A 172 21.68 7.82 3.26
N PHE A 173 22.23 7.53 4.43
CA PHE A 173 21.52 7.33 5.68
C PHE A 173 22.24 8.08 6.80
N THR A 174 21.48 8.75 7.66
CA THR A 174 21.97 9.18 8.97
C THR A 174 21.65 8.14 10.03
N VAL A 175 22.30 8.24 11.20
CA VAL A 175 21.95 7.39 12.36
C VAL A 175 20.48 7.61 12.76
N THR A 176 19.97 8.83 12.63
CA THR A 176 18.58 9.18 12.95
C THR A 176 17.61 8.50 11.98
N ASP A 177 17.94 8.43 10.70
CA ASP A 177 17.12 7.74 9.69
C ASP A 177 17.01 6.25 9.99
N VAL A 178 18.15 5.60 10.28
CA VAL A 178 18.19 4.17 10.62
C VAL A 178 17.47 3.89 11.93
N LYS A 179 17.61 4.78 12.93
CA LYS A 179 16.88 4.69 14.20
C LYS A 179 15.38 4.64 13.96
N ASN A 180 14.86 5.56 13.15
CA ASN A 180 13.44 5.65 12.84
C ASN A 180 12.97 4.48 11.97
N LYS A 181 13.77 4.08 10.98
CA LYS A 181 13.44 2.97 10.06
C LYS A 181 13.41 1.61 10.74
N LEU A 182 14.36 1.36 11.65
CA LEU A 182 14.47 0.08 12.38
C LEU A 182 13.76 0.10 13.74
N GLY A 183 13.18 1.23 14.16
CA GLY A 183 12.50 1.36 15.46
C GLY A 183 13.41 1.01 16.65
N CYS A 184 14.68 1.41 16.62
CA CYS A 184 15.68 1.02 17.63
C CYS A 184 16.29 2.22 18.36
N ALA A 185 17.13 1.96 19.38
CA ALA A 185 17.86 3.03 20.06
C ALA A 185 18.95 3.63 19.15
N TYR A 186 19.29 4.91 19.37
CA TYR A 186 20.30 5.62 18.57
C TYR A 186 21.64 4.87 18.52
N ASN A 187 22.11 4.38 19.68
CA ASN A 187 23.37 3.63 19.77
C ASN A 187 23.31 2.33 18.95
N THR A 188 22.17 1.64 18.94
CA THR A 188 21.99 0.42 18.13
C THR A 188 22.06 0.75 16.63
N ALA A 189 21.40 1.83 16.20
CA ALA A 189 21.48 2.29 14.81
C ALA A 189 22.92 2.66 14.41
N ALA A 190 23.66 3.32 15.31
CA ALA A 190 25.06 3.65 15.09
C ALA A 190 25.95 2.39 14.99
N THR A 191 25.73 1.37 15.83
CA THR A 191 26.47 0.10 15.75
C THR A 191 26.18 -0.64 14.45
N VAL A 192 24.92 -0.68 14.01
CA VAL A 192 24.53 -1.30 12.72
C VAL A 192 25.28 -0.65 11.56
N LEU A 193 25.27 0.68 11.50
CA LEU A 193 25.92 1.45 10.45
C LEU A 193 27.45 1.32 10.47
N ASN A 194 28.07 1.43 11.65
CA ASN A 194 29.53 1.28 11.75
C ASN A 194 29.96 -0.16 11.41
N GLY A 195 29.21 -1.19 11.81
CA GLY A 195 29.53 -2.56 11.41
C GLY A 195 29.44 -2.80 9.90
N LEU A 196 28.57 -2.07 9.18
CA LEU A 196 28.54 -2.11 7.70
C LEU A 196 29.75 -1.39 7.08
N VAL A 197 30.27 -0.36 7.74
CA VAL A 197 31.51 0.32 7.33
C VAL A 197 32.73 -0.57 7.57
N ASP A 198 32.77 -1.28 8.70
CA ASP A 198 33.85 -2.23 9.04
C ASP A 198 33.92 -3.39 8.03
N LEU A 199 32.77 -3.80 7.48
CA LEU A 199 32.66 -4.79 6.40
C LEU A 199 32.95 -4.23 4.99
N GLN A 200 33.32 -2.95 4.87
CA GLN A 200 33.60 -2.27 3.60
C GLN A 200 32.42 -2.29 2.62
N LEU A 201 31.19 -2.36 3.12
CA LEU A 201 29.97 -2.26 2.30
C LEU A 201 29.47 -0.81 2.24
N PHE A 202 29.74 -0.03 3.28
CA PHE A 202 29.37 1.38 3.40
C PHE A 202 30.61 2.23 3.67
N HIS A 203 30.52 3.51 3.31
CA HIS A 203 31.47 4.53 3.75
C HIS A 203 30.71 5.60 4.54
N LYS A 204 31.42 6.33 5.40
CA LYS A 204 30.85 7.44 6.16
C LYS A 204 31.59 8.74 5.86
N VAL A 205 30.84 9.82 5.68
CA VAL A 205 31.34 11.17 5.45
C VAL A 205 30.73 12.08 6.52
N LYS A 206 31.55 13.01 7.03
CA LYS A 206 31.07 14.03 7.97
C LYS A 206 30.51 15.20 7.17
N THR A 207 29.20 15.41 7.27
CA THR A 207 28.51 16.54 6.62
C THR A 207 27.96 17.45 7.71
N GLY A 208 28.60 18.60 7.90
CA GLY A 208 28.27 19.51 9.00
C GLY A 208 28.52 18.89 10.38
N ARG A 209 27.46 18.75 11.18
CA ARG A 209 27.51 18.15 12.54
C ARG A 209 27.17 16.67 12.57
N GLU A 210 26.76 16.09 11.44
CA GLU A 210 26.25 14.73 11.38
C GLU A 210 27.15 13.82 10.53
N TRP A 211 27.08 12.52 10.83
CA TRP A 211 27.70 11.48 10.01
C TRP A 211 26.67 10.93 9.05
N VAL A 212 27.00 10.99 7.77
CA VAL A 212 26.20 10.47 6.67
C VAL A 212 26.88 9.21 6.15
N TYR A 213 26.12 8.13 6.02
CA TYR A 213 26.59 6.81 5.62
C TYR A 213 26.01 6.47 4.26
N SER A 214 26.84 6.07 3.31
CA SER A 214 26.44 5.76 1.94
C SER A 214 26.97 4.41 1.51
N MET A 215 26.19 3.67 0.73
CA MET A 215 26.64 2.39 0.16
C MET A 215 27.82 2.65 -0.78
N ILE A 216 28.83 1.78 -0.76
CA ILE A 216 29.92 1.82 -1.73
C ILE A 216 29.39 1.24 -3.04
N ASP A 217 29.40 2.04 -4.11
CA ASP A 217 28.97 1.61 -5.44
C ASP A 217 29.84 0.43 -5.89
N THR A 218 29.25 -0.76 -5.93
CA THR A 218 29.98 -2.02 -6.09
C THR A 218 30.50 -2.21 -7.52
N THR A 219 30.18 -1.30 -8.43
CA THR A 219 30.76 -1.23 -9.78
C THR A 219 32.28 -0.96 -9.78
N LEU A 220 32.85 -0.50 -8.66
CA LEU A 220 34.28 -0.21 -8.55
C LEU A 220 35.10 -1.26 -7.77
N THR A 221 34.46 -2.22 -7.08
CA THR A 221 35.17 -3.17 -6.19
C THR A 221 35.40 -4.57 -6.78
N VAL A 222 34.81 -4.90 -7.94
CA VAL A 222 35.11 -6.17 -8.65
C VAL A 222 36.38 -6.08 -9.52
N LYS A 223 36.93 -4.87 -9.75
CA LYS A 223 38.15 -4.67 -10.56
C LYS A 223 39.46 -4.67 -9.79
N SER A 224 39.45 -4.94 -8.49
CA SER A 224 40.68 -4.86 -7.69
C SER A 224 40.80 -5.99 -6.66
N ARG A 225 40.85 -7.23 -7.15
CA ARG A 225 41.74 -8.22 -6.54
C ARG A 225 42.49 -9.01 -7.62
N PRO A 226 43.83 -9.08 -7.53
CA PRO A 226 44.68 -9.86 -8.44
C PRO A 226 44.46 -11.37 -8.29
#